data_AF-A0A932LSN3-F1
#
_entry.id   AF-A0A932LSN3-F1
#
_cell.length_a   1.000
_cell.length_b   1.000
_cell.length_c   1.000
_cell.angle_alpha   90.00
_cell.angle_beta   90.00
_cell.angle_gamma   90.00
#
_symmetry.space_group_name_H-M   'P 1'
#
loop_
_entity.id
_entity.type
_entity.pdbx_description
1 polymer ?
#
loop_
_entity_poly.entity_id
_entity_poly.type
_entity_poly.pdbx_seq_one_letter_code
_entity_poly.pdbx_strand_id
1 'polypeptide(L)'
;MYELDKRLFVGIKISAKLQRELDNCARGTEHYFKADKPESLQIITLQEDKLIGRFLRDGFPVSDIDNVSRNVRSIVTLITQGSRIAEDSIQIYADCTVRPAKAS
;
A
#
# COMPACT_ATOMS: atom_id res chain seq x y z
N MET A 1 21.28 -10.81 14.19
CA MET A 1 21.03 -10.24 12.84
C MET A 1 19.65 -10.73 12.46
N TYR A 2 18.62 -9.89 12.61
CA TYR A 2 17.24 -10.35 12.52
C TYR A 2 16.82 -10.51 11.05
N GLU A 3 16.46 -11.72 10.66
CA GLU A 3 15.71 -12.05 9.43
C GLU A 3 14.24 -11.56 9.52
N LEU A 4 14.04 -10.27 9.86
CA LEU A 4 12.74 -9.61 10.00
C LEU A 4 12.38 -8.79 8.74
N ASP A 5 12.91 -9.13 7.57
CA ASP A 5 12.69 -8.37 6.33
C ASP A 5 11.30 -8.60 5.70
N LYS A 6 10.39 -9.29 6.39
CA LYS A 6 8.98 -9.41 5.94
C LYS A 6 8.19 -8.20 6.42
N ARG A 7 8.10 -7.17 5.58
CA ARG A 7 7.19 -6.05 5.81
C ARG A 7 5.84 -6.32 5.16
N LEU A 8 4.77 -6.12 5.93
CA LEU A 8 3.41 -6.15 5.39
C LEU A 8 3.09 -4.81 4.73
N PHE A 9 2.45 -4.88 3.57
CA PHE A 9 2.03 -3.72 2.80
C PHE A 9 0.52 -3.80 2.59
N VAL A 10 -0.22 -2.77 3.00
CA VAL A 10 -1.66 -2.67 2.78
C VAL A 10 -1.89 -1.71 1.63
N GLY A 11 -2.46 -2.17 0.52
CA GLY A 11 -2.55 -1.37 -0.68
C GLY A 11 -3.46 -1.91 -1.77
N ILE A 12 -3.45 -1.21 -2.90
CA ILE A 12 -4.23 -1.51 -4.10
C ILE A 12 -3.26 -1.78 -5.24
N LYS A 13 -3.54 -2.81 -6.03
CA LYS A 13 -2.84 -3.03 -7.30
C LYS A 13 -3.18 -1.94 -8.31
N ILE A 14 -2.16 -1.31 -8.88
CA ILE A 14 -2.32 -0.24 -9.86
C ILE A 14 -2.74 -0.86 -11.20
N SER A 15 -4.05 -0.80 -11.49
CA SER A 15 -4.58 -1.13 -12.81
C SER A 15 -4.25 -0.04 -13.83
N ALA A 16 -4.36 -0.34 -15.12
CA ALA A 16 -4.19 0.66 -16.19
C ALA A 16 -5.20 1.83 -16.08
N LYS A 17 -6.38 1.60 -15.48
CA LYS A 17 -7.33 2.68 -15.19
C LYS A 17 -6.80 3.56 -14.06
N LEU A 18 -6.38 2.96 -12.95
CA LEU A 18 -5.87 3.68 -11.79
C LEU A 18 -4.58 4.44 -12.13
N GLN A 19 -3.69 3.86 -12.94
CA GLN A 19 -2.48 4.54 -13.42
C GLN A 19 -2.83 5.85 -14.14
N ARG A 20 -3.79 5.82 -15.08
CA ARG A 20 -4.21 7.04 -15.79
C ARG A 20 -4.79 8.10 -14.86
N GLU A 21 -5.48 7.69 -13.81
CA GLU A 21 -6.02 8.63 -12.81
C GLU A 21 -4.91 9.23 -11.95
N LEU A 22 -3.90 8.44 -11.58
CA LEU A 22 -2.71 8.88 -10.87
C LEU A 22 -1.84 9.81 -11.73
N ASP A 23 -1.71 9.55 -13.04
CA ASP A 23 -0.97 10.42 -13.96
C ASP A 23 -1.63 11.80 -14.11
N ASN A 24 -2.94 11.89 -13.84
CA ASN A 24 -3.73 13.12 -13.84
C ASN A 24 -4.04 13.61 -12.42
N CYS A 25 -3.27 13.18 -11.42
CA CYS A 25 -3.52 13.50 -10.02
C CYS A 25 -3.66 15.02 -9.79
N ALA A 26 -4.54 15.40 -8.85
CA ALA A 26 -4.71 16.79 -8.45
C ALA A 26 -3.38 17.39 -7.97
N ARG A 27 -3.09 18.63 -8.38
CA ARG A 27 -1.89 19.38 -7.92
C ARG A 27 -1.99 19.59 -6.40
N GLY A 28 -0.92 19.37 -5.65
CA GLY A 28 -0.93 19.56 -4.19
C GLY A 28 -1.20 18.28 -3.39
N THR A 29 -1.12 17.09 -3.98
CA THR A 29 -1.26 15.80 -3.26
C THR A 29 0.08 15.19 -2.87
N GLU A 30 1.19 15.85 -3.17
CA GLU A 30 2.56 15.37 -2.95
C GLU A 30 2.83 15.10 -1.46
N HIS A 31 2.09 15.77 -0.55
CA HIS A 31 2.21 15.55 0.89
C HIS A 31 1.75 14.16 1.35
N TYR A 32 0.92 13.47 0.58
CA TYR A 32 0.51 12.09 0.88
C TYR A 32 1.60 11.05 0.60
N PHE A 33 2.64 11.43 -0.16
CA PHE A 33 3.74 10.54 -0.57
C PHE A 33 5.05 10.80 0.19
N LYS A 34 5.03 11.66 1.22
CA LYS A 34 6.27 12.07 1.90
C LYS A 34 6.88 10.92 2.70
N ALA A 35 8.05 10.45 2.28
CA ALA A 35 8.73 9.28 2.86
C ALA A 35 9.15 9.43 4.35
N ASP A 36 9.06 10.64 4.91
CA ASP A 36 9.42 10.92 6.31
C ASP A 36 8.33 10.51 7.31
N LYS A 37 7.10 10.23 6.85
CA LYS A 37 6.02 9.76 7.72
C LYS A 37 5.76 8.26 7.52
N PRO A 38 5.69 7.48 8.62
CA PRO A 38 5.27 6.07 8.57
C PRO A 38 3.86 5.85 8.00
N GLU A 39 3.10 6.93 7.85
CA GLU A 39 1.70 6.95 7.41
C GLU A 39 1.51 7.28 5.94
N SER A 40 2.58 7.69 5.26
CA SER A 40 2.50 8.10 3.87
C SER A 40 2.26 6.92 2.94
N LEU A 41 1.53 7.21 1.86
CA LEU A 41 1.42 6.30 0.73
C LEU A 41 2.76 6.17 0.03
N GLN A 42 3.01 4.97 -0.47
CA GLN A 42 4.14 4.62 -1.31
C GLN A 42 3.63 3.87 -2.53
N ILE A 43 4.27 4.11 -3.66
CA ILE A 43 4.13 3.27 -4.85
C ILE A 43 5.32 2.33 -4.86
N ILE A 44 5.05 1.03 -4.78
CA ILE A 44 6.08 -0.01 -4.78
C ILE A 44 5.88 -0.93 -5.98
N THR A 45 6.93 -1.67 -6.34
CA THR A 45 6.84 -2.76 -7.29
C THR A 45 7.04 -4.07 -6.54
N LEU A 46 6.04 -4.95 -6.58
CA LEU A 46 6.09 -6.29 -6.03
C LEU A 46 6.02 -7.28 -7.20
N GLN A 47 7.14 -7.96 -7.47
CA GLN A 47 7.31 -8.79 -8.67
C GLN A 47 7.06 -7.96 -9.95
N GLU A 48 5.99 -8.26 -10.67
CA GLU A 48 5.59 -7.56 -11.91
C GLU A 48 4.50 -6.51 -11.67
N ASP A 49 3.96 -6.45 -10.46
CA ASP A 49 2.82 -5.61 -10.12
C ASP A 49 3.27 -4.32 -9.43
N LYS A 50 2.71 -3.20 -9.88
CA LYS A 50 2.80 -1.94 -9.14
C LYS A 50 1.66 -1.85 -8.14
N LEU A 51 1.99 -1.45 -6.92
CA LEU A 51 1.03 -1.30 -5.82
C LEU A 51 1.11 0.13 -5.27
N ILE A 52 -0.02 0.68 -4.84
CA ILE A 52 -0.09 1.93 -4.06
C ILE A 52 -0.69 1.65 -2.68
N GLY A 53 -0.05 2.10 -1.62
CA GLY A 53 -0.45 1.71 -0.27
C GLY A 53 0.56 2.12 0.79
N ARG A 54 0.53 1.44 1.94
CA ARG A 54 1.33 1.78 3.12
C ARG A 54 1.96 0.52 3.74
N PHE A 55 3.20 0.63 4.19
CA PHE A 55 3.83 -0.39 5.02
C PHE A 55 3.33 -0.34 6.46
N LEU A 56 3.09 -1.51 7.04
CA LEU A 56 2.82 -1.65 8.47
C LEU A 56 4.12 -1.77 9.25
N ARG A 57 4.15 -1.18 10.44
CA ARG A 57 5.23 -1.39 11.42
C ARG A 57 5.08 -2.76 12.09
N ASP A 58 6.18 -3.28 12.62
CA ASP A 58 6.15 -4.50 13.42
C ASP A 58 5.25 -4.32 14.65
N GLY A 59 4.51 -5.37 15.00
CA GLY A 59 3.54 -5.33 16.11
C GLY A 59 2.32 -4.44 15.83
N PHE A 60 1.98 -4.16 14.57
CA PHE A 60 0.78 -3.41 14.23
C PHE A 60 -0.49 -4.09 14.79
N PRO A 61 -1.37 -3.37 15.51
CA PRO A 61 -2.58 -3.96 16.06
C PRO A 61 -3.52 -4.49 14.98
N VAL A 62 -3.92 -5.76 15.08
CA VAL A 62 -4.88 -6.37 14.14
C VAL A 62 -6.21 -5.61 14.14
N SER A 63 -6.63 -5.09 15.30
CA SER A 63 -7.84 -4.27 15.43
C SER A 63 -7.81 -2.98 14.61
N ASP A 64 -6.63 -2.50 14.22
CA ASP A 64 -6.47 -1.24 13.49
C ASP A 64 -6.35 -1.44 11.97
N ILE A 65 -6.38 -2.70 11.48
CA ILE A 65 -6.24 -2.99 10.04
C ILE A 65 -7.37 -2.34 9.23
N ASP A 66 -8.60 -2.36 9.73
CA ASP A 66 -9.74 -1.72 9.07
C ASP A 66 -9.54 -0.21 8.93
N ASN A 67 -8.95 0.42 9.95
CA ASN A 67 -8.66 1.86 9.93
C ASN A 67 -7.61 2.18 8.86
N VAL A 68 -6.55 1.37 8.77
CA VAL A 68 -5.53 1.53 7.71
C VAL A 68 -6.14 1.33 6.33
N SER A 69 -6.94 0.28 6.14
CA SER A 69 -7.60 -0.02 4.86
C SER A 69 -8.49 1.14 4.41
N ARG A 70 -9.31 1.69 5.32
CA ARG A 70 -10.13 2.88 5.05
C ARG A 70 -9.28 4.11 4.75
N ASN A 71 -8.19 4.32 5.49
CA ASN A 71 -7.29 5.45 5.28
C ASN A 71 -6.62 5.39 3.91
N VAL A 72 -6.03 4.25 3.54
CA VAL A 72 -5.43 4.04 2.21
C VAL A 72 -6.47 4.29 1.11
N ARG A 73 -7.66 3.68 1.22
CA ARG A 73 -8.74 3.88 0.26
C ARG A 73 -9.14 5.35 0.13
N SER A 74 -9.29 6.05 1.25
CA SER A 74 -9.73 7.45 1.27
C SER A 74 -8.71 8.38 0.63
N ILE A 75 -7.42 8.19 0.94
CA ILE A 75 -6.35 8.97 0.33
C ILE A 75 -6.26 8.67 -1.16
N VAL A 76 -6.27 7.40 -1.57
CA VAL A 76 -6.21 7.03 -2.99
C VAL A 76 -7.38 7.64 -3.76
N THR A 77 -8.60 7.57 -3.21
CA THR A 77 -9.79 8.19 -3.81
C THR A 77 -9.61 9.70 -3.98
N LEU A 78 -9.01 10.37 -2.99
CA LEU A 78 -8.77 11.81 -3.03
C LEU A 78 -7.76 12.22 -4.10
N ILE A 79 -6.65 11.48 -4.22
CA ILE A 79 -5.61 11.79 -5.22
C ILE A 79 -6.06 11.45 -6.64
N THR A 80 -6.97 10.48 -6.81
CA THR A 80 -7.57 10.11 -8.09
C THR A 80 -8.87 10.88 -8.39
N GLN A 81 -9.03 12.08 -7.82
CA GLN A 81 -10.16 12.99 -8.10
C GLN A 81 -11.55 12.35 -7.89
N GLY A 82 -11.70 11.49 -6.88
CA GLY A 82 -12.99 10.88 -6.53
C GLY A 82 -13.31 9.57 -7.24
N SER A 83 -12.35 8.95 -7.94
CA SER A 83 -12.57 7.62 -8.53
C SER A 83 -13.02 6.60 -7.49
N ARG A 84 -14.07 5.85 -7.84
CA ARG A 84 -14.64 4.84 -6.97
C ARG A 84 -13.68 3.65 -6.84
N ILE A 85 -13.05 3.56 -5.67
CA ILE A 85 -12.25 2.42 -5.25
C ILE A 85 -13.16 1.40 -4.54
N ALA A 86 -13.21 0.17 -5.05
CA ALA A 86 -14.00 -0.90 -4.44
C ALA A 86 -13.40 -1.32 -3.08
N GLU A 87 -14.24 -1.74 -2.15
CA GLU A 87 -13.79 -2.07 -0.79
C GLU A 87 -12.84 -3.27 -0.74
N ASP A 88 -13.11 -4.26 -1.60
CA ASP A 88 -12.33 -5.49 -1.79
C ASP A 88 -11.03 -5.29 -2.60
N SER A 89 -10.78 -4.07 -3.11
CA SER A 89 -9.55 -3.76 -3.85
C SER A 89 -8.34 -3.50 -2.94
N ILE A 90 -8.57 -3.27 -1.65
CA ILE A 90 -7.52 -3.13 -0.64
C ILE A 90 -7.11 -4.53 -0.20
N GLN A 91 -5.83 -4.86 -0.36
CA GLN A 91 -5.29 -6.17 -0.02
C GLN A 91 -4.02 -6.02 0.82
N ILE A 92 -3.70 -7.08 1.57
CA ILE A 92 -2.47 -7.19 2.34
C ILE A 92 -1.47 -8.02 1.53
N TYR A 93 -0.31 -7.44 1.29
CA TYR A 93 0.82 -8.05 0.61
C TYR A 93 1.94 -8.28 1.62
N ALA A 94 2.73 -9.32 1.40
CA ALA A 94 3.97 -9.54 2.12
C ALA A 94 5.12 -9.43 1.12
N ASP A 95 6.17 -8.69 1.48
CA ASP A 95 7.44 -8.78 0.78
C ASP A 95 8.10 -10.11 1.16
N CYS A 96 7.97 -11.11 0.29
CA CYS A 96 8.55 -12.43 0.48
C CYS A 96 9.87 -12.55 -0.28
N THR A 97 10.95 -12.00 0.27
CA THR A 97 12.31 -12.46 -0.03
C THR A 97 12.69 -13.75 0.72
N VAL A 98 11.88 -14.20 1.67
CA VAL A 98 12.17 -15.38 2.51
C VAL A 98 11.46 -16.63 1.98
N ARG A 99 12.25 -17.61 1.53
CA ARG A 99 11.80 -18.98 1.26
C ARG A 99 11.58 -19.71 2.59
N PRO A 100 10.51 -20.51 2.75
CA PRO A 100 10.38 -21.38 3.91
C PRO A 100 11.56 -22.37 3.94
N ALA A 101 12.22 -22.50 5.09
CA ALA A 101 13.21 -23.56 5.29
C ALA A 101 12.50 -24.91 5.11
N LYS A 102 13.05 -25.79 4.26
CA LYS A 102 12.58 -27.17 4.17
C LYS A 102 12.70 -27.79 5.56
N ALA A 103 11.59 -28.31 6.09
CA ALA A 103 11.64 -29.19 7.24
C ALA A 103 12.56 -30.37 6.88
N SER A 104 13.60 -30.55 7.69
CA SER A 104 14.51 -31.71 7.63
C SER A 104 13.86 -32.89 8.32
#